data_AF-A0A2J9E135-F1
#
_entry.id   AF-A0A2J9E135-F1
#
_cell.length_a   1.000
_cell.length_b   1.000
_cell.length_c   1.000
_cell.angle_alpha   90.00
_cell.angle_beta   90.00
_cell.angle_gamma   90.00
#
_symmetry.space_group_name_H-M   'P 1'
#
loop_
_entity.id
_entity.type
_entity.pdbx_description
1 polymer ?
#
loop_
_entity_poly.entity_id
_entity_poly.type
_entity_poly.pdbx_seq_one_letter_code
_entity_poly.pdbx_strand_id
1 'polypeptide(L)'
;MHRILRDGLIRLSRSTAGKQQKTRALAIDSNQPEYVRGWVRNEIRRVERLKSQGITRRLRIPPGFDLAHWRGHESKKGFDYTYTDLNTKGLHRTQHRHDNKGRKNKPRSSNKCLGRTNEVIRASRL
;
A
#
# COMPACT_ATOMS: atom_id res chain seq x y z
N MET A 1 14.58 -16.95 36.56
CA MET A 1 13.31 -17.30 35.89
C MET A 1 12.97 -16.22 34.87
N HIS A 2 13.19 -16.51 33.59
CA HIS A 2 12.93 -15.56 32.49
C HIS A 2 11.43 -15.42 32.26
N ARG A 3 10.85 -14.29 32.69
CA ARG A 3 9.46 -13.94 32.39
C ARG A 3 9.43 -13.32 30.99
N ILE A 4 8.90 -14.10 30.06
CA ILE A 4 8.63 -13.73 28.66
C ILE A 4 7.77 -12.46 28.64
N LEU A 5 8.34 -11.35 28.19
CA LEU A 5 7.59 -10.15 27.84
C LEU A 5 6.82 -10.43 26.54
N ARG A 6 5.56 -10.87 26.69
CA ARG A 6 4.54 -10.72 25.66
C ARG A 6 4.26 -9.23 25.50
N ASP A 7 3.85 -8.86 24.30
CA ASP A 7 3.49 -7.50 23.88
C ASP A 7 4.68 -6.61 23.48
N GLY A 8 5.36 -7.08 22.43
CA GLY A 8 6.07 -6.20 21.52
C GLY A 8 5.09 -5.20 20.89
N LEU A 9 4.92 -4.06 21.55
CA LEU A 9 4.41 -2.82 20.96
C LEU A 9 5.38 -2.42 19.84
N ILE A 10 5.16 -2.97 18.65
CA ILE A 10 5.88 -2.63 17.43
C ILE A 10 5.63 -1.13 17.20
N ARG A 11 6.71 -0.36 17.35
CA ARG A 11 6.82 1.07 17.05
C ARG A 11 5.90 1.44 15.88
N LEU A 12 5.00 2.39 16.14
CA LEU A 12 4.12 3.09 15.18
C LEU A 12 4.93 3.87 14.12
N SER A 13 5.82 3.19 13.39
CA SER A 13 6.63 3.76 12.32
C SER A 13 5.80 3.86 11.04
N ARG A 14 4.94 4.89 11.08
CA ARG A 14 4.61 5.82 9.99
C ARG A 14 3.66 5.26 8.93
N SER A 15 2.46 5.85 8.92
CA SER A 15 1.35 5.69 7.96
C SER A 15 1.74 5.61 6.47
N THR A 16 2.94 6.03 6.08
CA THR A 16 3.45 6.01 4.70
C THR A 16 4.42 4.86 4.38
N ALA A 17 4.75 4.01 5.36
CA ALA A 17 5.64 2.87 5.16
C ALA A 17 5.11 1.95 4.04
N GLY A 18 6.03 1.39 3.25
CA GLY A 18 5.70 0.53 2.12
C GLY A 18 5.15 1.24 0.88
N LYS A 19 4.78 2.53 0.94
CA LYS A 19 4.13 3.21 -0.20
C LYS A 19 4.99 3.22 -1.47
N GLN A 20 6.26 3.60 -1.36
CA GLN A 20 7.18 3.66 -2.51
C GLN A 20 7.49 2.27 -3.08
N GLN A 21 7.64 1.27 -2.20
CA GLN A 21 7.84 -0.12 -2.58
C GLN A 21 6.61 -0.65 -3.34
N LYS A 22 5.41 -0.41 -2.79
CA LYS A 22 4.14 -0.78 -3.42
C LYS A 22 3.95 -0.08 -4.76
N THR A 23 4.23 1.22 -4.86
CA THR A 23 4.18 1.94 -6.14
C THR A 23 5.14 1.34 -7.16
N ARG A 24 6.36 0.97 -6.76
CA ARG A 24 7.35 0.35 -7.68
C ARG A 24 6.87 -1.02 -8.17
N ALA A 25 6.29 -1.85 -7.30
CA ALA A 25 5.78 -3.18 -7.65
C ALA A 25 4.68 -3.17 -8.72
N LEU A 26 3.89 -2.09 -8.82
CA LEU A 26 2.89 -1.92 -9.88
C LEU A 26 3.49 -1.95 -11.30
N ALA A 27 4.80 -1.77 -11.47
CA ALA A 27 5.46 -1.87 -12.77
C ALA A 27 5.48 -3.32 -13.33
N ILE A 28 5.37 -4.32 -12.46
CA ILE A 28 5.48 -5.75 -12.81
C ILE A 28 4.30 -6.60 -12.36
N ASP A 29 3.38 -6.08 -11.53
CA ASP A 29 2.15 -6.77 -11.11
C ASP A 29 1.27 -7.12 -12.33
N SER A 30 1.15 -8.42 -12.62
CA SER A 30 0.37 -8.96 -13.75
C SER A 30 -1.13 -8.68 -13.65
N ASN A 31 -1.64 -8.37 -12.46
CA ASN A 31 -3.03 -7.99 -12.27
C ASN A 31 -3.31 -6.53 -12.64
N GLN A 32 -2.26 -5.74 -12.89
CA GLN A 32 -2.42 -4.35 -13.33
C GLN A 32 -2.53 -4.28 -14.86
N PRO A 33 -3.45 -3.43 -15.37
CA PRO A 33 -3.51 -3.13 -16.80
C PRO A 33 -2.15 -2.65 -17.34
N GLU A 34 -1.87 -2.93 -18.61
CA GLU A 34 -0.60 -2.57 -19.24
C GLU A 34 -0.30 -1.07 -19.16
N TYR A 35 -1.31 -0.21 -19.36
CA TYR A 35 -1.13 1.24 -19.27
C TYR A 35 -0.69 1.70 -17.86
N VAL A 36 -1.15 1.03 -16.80
CA VAL A 36 -0.71 1.30 -15.42
C VAL A 36 0.75 0.91 -15.27
N ARG A 37 1.10 -0.32 -15.68
CA ARG A 37 2.49 -0.82 -15.62
C ARG A 37 3.44 0.08 -16.40
N GLY A 38 3.08 0.45 -17.62
CA GLY A 38 3.84 1.35 -18.49
C GLY A 38 4.05 2.73 -17.89
N TRP A 39 2.99 3.33 -17.31
CA TRP A 39 3.11 4.62 -16.64
C TRP A 39 4.09 4.56 -15.45
N VAL A 40 3.99 3.51 -14.62
CA VAL A 40 4.87 3.35 -13.45
C VAL A 40 6.32 3.13 -13.88
N ARG A 41 6.58 2.35 -14.93
CA ARG A 41 7.93 2.19 -15.51
C ARG A 41 8.51 3.53 -15.96
N ASN A 42 7.71 4.38 -16.61
CA ASN A 42 8.14 5.72 -17.01
C ASN A 42 8.41 6.63 -15.80
N GLU A 43 7.59 6.52 -14.75
CA GLU A 43 7.79 7.26 -13.52
C GLU A 43 9.07 6.84 -12.78
N ILE A 44 9.43 5.55 -12.81
CA ILE A 44 10.69 5.03 -12.29
C ILE A 44 11.87 5.65 -13.06
N ARG A 45 11.86 5.58 -14.41
CA ARG A 45 12.89 6.19 -15.26
C ARG A 45 13.05 7.69 -14.98
N ARG A 46 11.92 8.40 -14.81
CA ARG A 46 11.93 9.84 -14.48
C ARG A 46 12.65 10.10 -13.16
N VAL A 47 12.33 9.33 -12.11
CA VAL A 47 12.96 9.49 -10.79
C VAL A 47 14.45 9.13 -10.85
N GLU A 48 14.83 8.08 -11.56
CA GLU A 48 16.22 7.67 -11.73
C GLU A 48 17.04 8.72 -12.47
N ARG A 49 16.50 9.29 -13.56
CA ARG A 49 17.11 10.42 -14.28
C ARG A 49 17.28 11.66 -13.41
N LEU A 50 16.29 11.98 -12.56
CA LEU A 50 16.42 13.11 -11.64
C LEU A 50 17.48 12.84 -10.57
N LYS A 51 17.55 11.59 -10.08
CA LYS A 51 18.55 11.19 -9.09
C LYS A 51 19.98 11.33 -9.64
N SER A 52 20.22 11.00 -10.91
CA SER A 52 21.52 11.20 -11.55
C SER A 52 21.89 12.67 -11.73
N GLN A 53 20.91 13.58 -11.69
CA GLN A 53 21.10 15.04 -11.68
C GLN A 53 21.22 15.61 -10.25
N GLY A 54 21.36 14.77 -9.22
CA GLY A 54 21.38 15.19 -7.83
C GLY A 54 20.00 15.53 -7.24
N ILE A 55 18.91 15.33 -7.99
CA ILE A 55 17.55 15.68 -7.58
C ILE A 55 16.81 14.43 -7.06
N THR A 56 16.57 14.37 -5.76
CA THR A 56 15.80 13.27 -5.17
C THR A 56 14.29 13.55 -5.23
N ARG A 57 13.54 12.68 -5.93
CA ARG A 57 12.06 12.71 -5.97
C ARG A 57 11.47 11.34 -5.65
N ARG A 58 10.26 11.34 -5.10
CA ARG A 58 9.45 10.13 -4.86
C ARG A 58 8.69 9.73 -6.13
N LEU A 59 8.44 8.42 -6.27
CA LEU A 59 7.52 7.89 -7.26
C LEU A 59 6.11 8.41 -6.99
N ARG A 60 5.46 8.93 -8.03
CA ARG A 60 4.06 9.29 -8.03
C ARG A 60 3.21 8.05 -8.35
N ILE A 61 1.91 8.13 -8.04
CA ILE A 61 0.91 7.13 -8.45
C ILE A 61 0.30 7.61 -9.78
N PRO A 62 -0.11 6.69 -10.69
CA PRO A 62 -0.79 7.07 -11.93
C PRO A 62 -1.94 8.07 -11.69
N PRO A 63 -2.08 9.11 -12.54
CA PRO A 63 -3.18 10.06 -12.44
C PRO A 63 -4.54 9.35 -12.44
N GLY A 64 -5.46 9.79 -11.59
CA GLY A 64 -6.79 9.17 -11.44
C GLY A 64 -6.85 8.01 -10.44
N PHE A 65 -5.72 7.54 -9.92
CA PHE A 65 -5.65 6.43 -8.97
C PHE A 65 -5.13 6.84 -7.59
N ASP A 66 -5.47 6.01 -6.59
CA ASP A 66 -4.93 6.01 -5.24
C ASP A 66 -4.51 4.59 -4.84
N LEU A 67 -3.60 4.46 -3.87
CA LEU A 67 -3.40 3.21 -3.15
C LEU A 67 -4.41 3.15 -2.00
N ALA A 68 -5.48 2.40 -2.19
CA ALA A 68 -6.59 2.28 -1.25
C ALA A 68 -6.34 1.13 -0.27
N HIS A 69 -6.47 1.41 1.04
CA HIS A 69 -6.37 0.37 2.06
C HIS A 69 -7.53 -0.61 1.97
N TRP A 70 -7.25 -1.88 2.22
CA TRP A 70 -8.30 -2.89 2.35
C TRP A 70 -9.21 -2.55 3.55
N ARG A 71 -10.48 -2.93 3.45
CA ARG A 71 -11.40 -2.83 4.58
C ARG A 71 -10.84 -3.60 5.78
N GLY A 72 -10.80 -2.96 6.94
CA GLY A 72 -10.22 -3.55 8.14
C GLY A 72 -8.70 -3.41 8.27
N HIS A 73 -8.01 -2.92 7.25
CA HIS A 73 -6.56 -2.68 7.24
C HIS A 73 -6.24 -1.21 6.96
N GLU A 74 -7.07 -0.31 7.44
CA GLU A 74 -6.88 1.12 7.25
C GLU A 74 -5.72 1.64 8.11
N SER A 75 -5.02 2.68 7.63
CA SER A 75 -3.92 3.30 8.38
C SER A 75 -4.31 3.79 9.78
N LYS A 76 -5.57 4.19 9.99
CA LYS A 76 -6.12 4.56 11.31
C LYS A 76 -6.08 3.41 12.34
N LYS A 77 -5.94 2.17 11.87
CA LYS A 77 -5.81 0.95 12.68
C LYS A 77 -4.37 0.44 12.76
N GLY A 78 -3.40 1.23 12.28
CA GLY A 78 -1.98 0.92 12.38
C GLY A 78 -1.39 0.11 11.21
N PHE A 79 -2.15 -0.12 10.14
CA PHE A 79 -1.65 -0.84 8.96
C PHE A 79 -0.92 0.09 8.00
N ASP A 80 0.05 -0.46 7.27
CA ASP A 80 0.86 0.25 6.27
C ASP A 80 0.34 0.01 4.83
N TYR A 81 1.04 0.57 3.84
CA TYR A 81 0.65 0.43 2.43
C TYR A 81 0.85 -0.98 1.85
N THR A 82 1.34 -1.95 2.63
CA THR A 82 1.36 -3.37 2.22
C THR A 82 -0.07 -3.87 1.97
N TYR A 83 -1.03 -3.40 2.77
CA TYR A 83 -2.44 -3.79 2.71
C TYR A 83 -3.27 -2.85 1.85
N THR A 84 -2.71 -2.45 0.70
CA THR A 84 -3.36 -1.55 -0.26
C THR A 84 -3.39 -2.16 -1.65
N ASP A 85 -4.40 -1.74 -2.43
CA ASP A 85 -4.45 -1.98 -3.88
C ASP A 85 -4.57 -0.66 -4.62
N LEU A 86 -4.13 -0.65 -5.89
CA LEU A 86 -4.40 0.46 -6.78
C LEU A 86 -5.89 0.50 -7.09
N ASN A 87 -6.53 1.63 -6.84
CA ASN A 87 -7.95 1.83 -7.10
C ASN A 87 -8.18 3.22 -7.71
N THR A 88 -9.26 3.39 -8.47
CA THR A 88 -9.62 4.72 -8.97
C THR A 88 -10.02 5.61 -7.79
N LYS A 89 -9.72 6.90 -7.90
CA LYS A 89 -10.10 7.89 -6.87
C LYS A 89 -11.61 7.90 -6.61
N GLY A 90 -12.43 7.68 -7.63
CA GLY A 90 -13.89 7.61 -7.51
C GLY A 90 -14.36 6.44 -6.65
N LEU A 91 -13.83 5.23 -6.91
CA LEU A 91 -14.16 4.05 -6.13
C LEU A 91 -13.64 4.14 -4.70
N HIS A 92 -12.43 4.67 -4.49
CA HIS A 92 -11.86 4.89 -3.17
C HIS A 92 -12.69 5.88 -2.33
N ARG A 93 -13.15 6.98 -2.94
CA ARG A 93 -14.06 7.95 -2.28
C ARG A 93 -15.40 7.32 -1.93
N THR A 94 -15.96 6.50 -2.83
CA THR A 94 -17.20 5.75 -2.59
C THR A 94 -17.04 4.80 -1.41
N GLN A 95 -15.94 4.03 -1.34
CA GLN A 95 -15.63 3.18 -0.19
C GLN A 95 -15.59 3.99 1.12
N HIS A 96 -14.88 5.13 1.12
CA HIS A 96 -14.81 5.98 2.32
C HIS A 96 -16.16 6.53 2.76
N ARG A 97 -17.06 6.85 1.82
CA ARG A 97 -18.43 7.32 2.13
C ARG A 97 -19.22 6.24 2.86
N HIS A 98 -19.25 5.01 2.34
CA HIS A 98 -20.01 3.91 2.95
C HIS A 98 -19.42 3.46 4.30
N ASP A 99 -18.09 3.39 4.40
CA ASP A 99 -17.39 2.82 5.55
C ASP A 99 -17.07 3.86 6.65
N ASN A 100 -17.59 5.09 6.54
CA ASN A 100 -17.25 6.23 7.41
C ASN A 100 -15.73 6.41 7.57
N LYS A 101 -15.02 6.56 6.44
CA LYS A 101 -13.56 6.65 6.38
C LYS A 101 -12.86 5.47 7.07
N GLY A 102 -13.44 4.27 6.97
CA GLY A 102 -12.94 3.01 7.53
C GLY A 102 -13.31 2.75 9.01
N ARG A 103 -14.02 3.67 9.68
CA ARG A 103 -14.38 3.54 11.10
C ARG A 103 -15.37 2.40 11.36
N LYS A 104 -16.23 2.08 10.38
CA LYS A 104 -17.22 1.01 10.51
C LYS A 104 -16.64 -0.40 10.36
N ASN A 105 -15.46 -0.52 9.75
CA ASN A 105 -14.86 -1.82 9.45
C ASN A 105 -14.23 -2.41 10.72
N LYS A 106 -14.35 -3.71 10.96
CA LYS A 106 -13.60 -4.39 12.03
C LYS A 106 -12.12 -4.53 11.65
N PRO A 107 -11.14 -4.38 12.56
CA PRO A 107 -9.74 -4.63 12.23
C PRO A 107 -9.54 -6.04 11.66
N ARG A 108 -8.64 -6.19 10.69
CA ARG A 108 -8.30 -7.47 10.03
C ARG A 108 -9.46 -8.20 9.33
N SER A 109 -10.55 -7.51 9.01
CA SER A 109 -11.76 -8.13 8.42
C SER A 109 -11.70 -8.40 6.91
N SER A 110 -10.58 -8.11 6.24
CA SER A 110 -10.47 -8.31 4.79
C SER A 110 -10.23 -9.78 4.47
N ASN A 111 -11.04 -10.33 3.55
CA ASN A 111 -10.82 -11.68 3.02
C ASN A 111 -9.48 -11.83 2.29
N LYS A 112 -8.85 -10.72 1.89
CA LYS A 112 -7.53 -10.70 1.24
C LYS A 112 -6.39 -11.18 2.16
N CYS A 113 -6.62 -11.21 3.47
CA CYS A 113 -5.66 -11.71 4.46
C CYS A 113 -5.97 -13.12 4.97
N LEU A 114 -7.12 -13.70 4.61
CA LEU A 114 -7.53 -14.99 5.18
C LEU A 114 -6.53 -16.08 4.80
N GLY A 115 -5.95 -16.71 5.83
CA GLY A 115 -4.98 -17.80 5.70
C GLY A 115 -3.59 -17.39 5.21
N ARG A 116 -3.29 -16.11 4.98
CA ARG A 116 -1.99 -15.65 4.50
C ARG A 116 -1.19 -14.98 5.60
N THR A 117 0.07 -15.38 5.77
CA THR A 117 1.00 -14.67 6.66
C THR A 117 1.35 -13.28 6.09
N ASN A 118 1.84 -12.38 6.93
CA ASN A 118 2.28 -11.05 6.48
C ASN A 118 3.37 -11.15 5.41
N GLU A 119 4.23 -12.17 5.49
CA GLU A 119 5.29 -12.45 4.52
C GLU A 119 4.70 -12.85 3.17
N VAL A 120 3.72 -13.76 3.15
CA VAL A 120 3.01 -14.15 1.93
C VAL A 120 2.30 -12.95 1.29
N ILE A 121 1.67 -12.09 2.11
CA ILE A 121 1.01 -10.89 1.60
C ILE A 121 2.02 -9.93 0.95
N ARG A 122 3.16 -9.69 1.61
CA ARG A 122 4.25 -8.86 1.08
C ARG A 122 4.81 -9.45 -0.22
N ALA A 123 5.10 -10.75 -0.25
CA ALA A 123 5.68 -11.42 -1.40
C ALA A 123 4.70 -11.48 -2.60
N SER A 124 3.41 -11.71 -2.36
CA SER A 124 2.40 -11.84 -3.44
C SER A 124 2.15 -10.55 -4.23
N ARG A 125 2.72 -9.42 -3.80
CA ARG A 125 2.44 -8.08 -4.34
C ARG A 125 3.71 -7.28 -4.61
N LEU A 126 4.88 -7.93 -4.57
CA LEU A 126 6.16 -7.45 -5.07
C LEU A 126 6.45 -8.11 -6.41
#